data_AF-A0A3D1RVC6-F1
#
_entry.id   AF-A0A3D1RVC6-F1
#
_cell.length_a   1.000
_cell.length_b   1.000
_cell.length_c   1.000
_cell.angle_alpha   90.00
_cell.angle_beta   90.00
_cell.angle_gamma   90.00
#
_symmetry.space_group_name_H-M   'P 1'
#
loop_
_entity.id
_entity.type
_entity.pdbx_description
1 polymer ?
#
loop_
_entity_poly.entity_id
_entity_poly.type
_entity_poly.pdbx_seq_one_letter_code
_entity_poly.pdbx_strand_id
1 'polypeptide(L)'
;PVVEEILYPALEDYQLDIVIGEGPAARSIKLNLPPFTLVGATTRVGLLTSPLRDRFGIVQRLEFYSPEELERIVERSAGILAVPTQQEGIAAIARRSRGTPRIANRLLRRVRDYAEVKSDGRIDGTIADRALDMLEVDEFGLDALDRRLLLAVMERFDGGPVGVDSLAAAIGEERGTLEDVVEPFLIQSGFLVRTPRGRMAGRAAWSHFGLEPPSSGGTGQGALFKGSG
;
A
#
# COMPACT_ATOMS: atom_id res chain seq x y z
N PRO A 1 17.71 -19.24 14.47
CA PRO A 1 17.20 -18.38 15.58
C PRO A 1 16.49 -17.16 15.00
N VAL A 2 15.19 -17.00 15.27
CA VAL A 2 14.48 -15.80 14.83
C VAL A 2 15.12 -14.63 15.57
N VAL A 3 15.61 -13.62 14.84
CA VAL A 3 16.28 -12.42 15.41
C VAL A 3 15.47 -11.78 16.55
N GLU A 4 14.15 -11.96 16.53
CA GLU A 4 13.20 -11.54 17.56
C GLU A 4 13.52 -12.07 18.96
N GLU A 5 13.97 -13.32 19.09
CA GLU A 5 14.20 -13.95 20.40
C GLU A 5 15.38 -13.31 21.15
N ILE A 6 16.35 -12.76 20.41
CA ILE A 6 17.49 -12.03 20.98
C ILE A 6 17.03 -10.72 21.63
N LEU A 7 15.89 -10.16 21.19
CA LEU A 7 15.38 -8.89 21.69
C LEU A 7 14.60 -9.01 23.00
N TYR A 8 14.12 -10.20 23.38
CA TYR A 8 13.27 -10.32 24.57
C TYR A 8 14.00 -9.91 25.87
N PRO A 9 15.22 -10.40 26.15
CA PRO A 9 15.95 -9.99 27.34
C PRO A 9 16.35 -8.51 27.29
N ALA A 10 16.54 -7.96 26.08
CA ALA A 10 16.89 -6.56 25.90
C ALA A 10 15.72 -5.63 26.26
N LEU A 11 14.48 -6.07 25.99
CA LEU A 11 13.26 -5.30 26.27
C LEU A 11 12.75 -5.48 27.70
N GLU A 12 12.97 -6.65 28.31
CA GLU A 12 12.46 -6.96 29.65
C GLU A 12 13.46 -6.61 30.75
N ASP A 13 14.72 -7.01 30.56
CA ASP A 13 15.75 -6.95 31.61
C ASP A 13 16.88 -5.96 31.27
N TYR A 14 16.82 -5.29 30.12
CA TYR A 14 17.92 -4.49 29.56
C TYR A 14 19.24 -5.26 29.50
N GLN A 15 19.17 -6.54 29.10
CA GLN A 15 20.35 -7.40 28.92
C GLN A 15 20.37 -7.97 27.50
N LEU A 16 21.57 -8.14 26.95
CA LEU A 16 21.75 -8.74 25.64
C LEU A 16 22.77 -9.87 25.72
N ASP A 17 22.36 -11.06 25.33
CA ASP A 17 23.24 -12.22 25.19
C ASP A 17 23.85 -12.23 23.78
N ILE A 18 25.17 -12.00 23.67
CA ILE A 18 25.89 -12.07 22.39
C ILE A 18 26.81 -13.31 22.40
N VAL A 19 26.64 -14.16 21.38
CA VAL A 19 27.55 -15.29 21.14
C VAL A 19 28.76 -14.80 20.35
N ILE A 20 29.96 -14.98 20.90
CA ILE A 20 31.23 -14.66 20.23
C ILE A 20 31.97 -15.95 19.89
N GLY A 21 32.35 -16.08 18.61
CA GLY A 21 33.07 -17.24 18.06
C GLY A 21 32.16 -18.27 17.38
N GLU A 22 32.77 -19.26 16.74
CA GLU A 22 32.07 -20.36 16.05
C GLU A 22 32.45 -21.73 16.64
N GLY A 23 31.53 -22.69 16.53
CA GLY A 23 31.76 -24.07 16.95
C GLY A 23 31.82 -24.27 18.48
N PRO A 24 32.45 -25.36 18.96
CA PRO A 24 32.50 -25.72 20.38
C PRO A 24 33.22 -24.70 21.28
N ALA A 25 33.96 -23.77 20.69
CA ALA A 25 34.69 -22.71 21.40
C ALA A 25 33.91 -21.41 21.55
N ALA A 26 32.69 -21.33 20.99
CA ALA A 26 31.83 -20.16 21.10
C ALA A 26 31.48 -19.86 22.57
N ARG A 27 31.53 -18.59 22.95
CA ARG A 27 31.24 -18.13 24.32
C ARG A 27 30.10 -17.13 24.29
N SER A 28 29.12 -17.28 25.17
CA SER A 28 28.05 -16.28 25.34
C SER A 28 28.50 -15.22 26.34
N ILE A 29 28.41 -13.95 25.95
CA ILE A 29 28.70 -12.80 26.80
C ILE A 29 27.40 -12.04 27.06
N LYS A 30 27.13 -11.76 28.34
CA LYS A 30 26.05 -10.88 28.78
C LYS A 30 26.49 -9.42 28.78
N LEU A 31 25.77 -8.59 28.03
CA LEU A 31 25.95 -7.15 28.01
C LEU A 31 24.75 -6.49 28.71
N ASN A 32 25.03 -5.56 29.63
CA ASN A 32 24.00 -4.69 30.19
C ASN A 32 23.75 -3.53 29.22
N LEU A 33 22.49 -3.29 28.91
CA LEU A 33 22.04 -2.18 28.09
C LEU A 33 21.58 -1.03 29.00
N PRO A 34 21.84 0.23 28.62
CA PRO A 34 21.14 1.35 29.25
C PRO A 34 19.64 1.27 28.93
N PRO A 35 18.76 1.86 29.77
CA PRO A 35 17.35 1.99 29.44
C PRO A 35 17.16 2.69 28.08
N PHE A 36 16.32 2.11 27.23
CA PHE A 36 16.03 2.64 25.89
C PHE A 36 14.55 2.47 25.55
N THR A 37 14.12 3.16 24.49
CA THR A 37 12.77 3.01 23.91
C THR A 37 12.89 2.37 22.54
N LEU A 38 12.34 1.16 22.39
CA LEU A 38 12.24 0.52 21.08
C LEU A 38 11.03 1.08 20.32
N VAL A 39 11.27 1.62 19.13
CA VAL A 39 10.21 2.01 18.19
C VAL A 39 10.23 1.05 17.01
N GLY A 40 9.22 0.19 16.91
CA GLY A 40 9.03 -0.74 15.80
C GLY A 40 8.01 -0.21 14.79
N ALA A 41 8.25 -0.44 13.50
CA ALA A 41 7.30 -0.15 12.43
C ALA A 41 7.13 -1.37 11.53
N THR A 42 5.89 -1.74 11.22
CA THR A 42 5.57 -2.87 10.34
C THR A 42 4.34 -2.54 9.49
N THR A 43 4.31 -3.00 8.24
CA THR A 43 3.12 -2.96 7.37
C THR A 43 2.09 -4.00 7.80
N ARG A 44 2.53 -5.06 8.50
CA ARG A 44 1.71 -6.21 8.88
C ARG A 44 1.96 -6.58 10.34
N VAL A 45 1.15 -6.02 11.24
CA VAL A 45 1.18 -6.34 12.67
C VAL A 45 0.99 -7.83 12.93
N GLY A 46 0.21 -8.52 12.08
CA GLY A 46 -0.02 -9.97 12.19
C GLY A 46 1.20 -10.85 11.89
N LEU A 47 2.30 -10.30 11.36
CA LEU A 47 3.56 -11.03 11.20
C LEU A 47 4.41 -11.05 12.47
N LEU A 48 4.12 -10.18 13.45
CA LEU A 48 4.81 -10.19 14.73
C LEU A 48 4.38 -11.39 15.55
N THR A 49 5.35 -12.10 16.14
CA THR A 49 5.08 -13.15 17.11
C THR A 49 4.36 -12.55 18.34
N SER A 50 3.45 -13.31 18.96
CA SER A 50 2.74 -12.82 20.17
C SER A 50 3.71 -12.34 21.25
N PRO A 51 4.81 -13.08 21.58
CA PRO A 51 5.77 -12.63 22.58
C PRO A 51 6.37 -11.25 22.29
N LEU A 52 6.78 -10.98 21.04
CA LEU A 52 7.35 -9.68 20.69
C LEU A 52 6.28 -8.57 20.74
N ARG A 53 5.08 -8.86 20.22
CA ARG A 53 3.97 -7.90 20.21
C ARG A 53 3.54 -7.48 21.61
N ASP A 54 3.46 -8.44 22.53
CA ASP A 54 2.97 -8.20 23.90
C ASP A 54 3.96 -7.33 24.72
N ARG A 55 5.20 -7.14 24.24
CA ARG A 55 6.22 -6.24 24.82
C ARG A 55 6.11 -4.79 24.36
N PHE A 56 5.28 -4.46 23.37
CA PHE A 56 5.01 -3.07 22.98
C PHE A 56 3.89 -2.47 23.83
N GLY A 57 4.25 -1.64 24.81
CA GLY A 57 3.26 -0.96 25.67
C GLY A 57 2.41 0.10 24.97
N ILE A 58 2.85 0.59 23.80
CA ILE A 58 2.12 1.54 22.96
C ILE A 58 2.05 0.98 21.55
N VAL A 59 0.84 0.73 21.06
CA VAL A 59 0.58 0.29 19.69
C VAL A 59 -0.28 1.35 19.01
N GLN A 60 0.25 1.94 17.94
CA GLN A 60 -0.45 2.92 17.13
C GLN A 60 -0.64 2.38 15.72
N ARG A 61 -1.87 2.43 15.24
CA ARG A 61 -2.21 2.08 13.86
C ARG A 61 -2.39 3.35 13.07
N LEU A 62 -1.57 3.53 12.04
CA LEU A 62 -1.73 4.63 11.10
C LEU A 62 -2.78 4.23 10.05
N GLU A 63 -3.72 5.12 9.82
CA GLU A 63 -4.70 5.01 8.75
C GLU A 63 -4.30 5.89 7.58
N PHE A 64 -4.95 5.68 6.44
CA PHE A 64 -4.80 6.58 5.31
C PHE A 64 -5.39 7.95 5.63
N TYR A 65 -4.72 8.98 5.13
CA TYR A 65 -5.13 10.36 5.33
C TYR A 65 -6.36 10.69 4.48
N SER A 66 -7.21 11.57 4.99
CA SER A 66 -8.32 12.12 4.23
C SER A 66 -7.80 13.05 3.11
N PRO A 67 -8.60 13.31 2.06
CA PRO A 67 -8.25 14.30 1.04
C PRO A 67 -7.93 15.68 1.65
N GLU A 68 -8.70 16.13 2.63
CA GLU A 68 -8.53 17.44 3.29
C GLU A 68 -7.25 17.49 4.15
N GLU A 69 -6.86 16.38 4.77
CA GLU A 69 -5.56 16.27 5.43
C GLU A 69 -4.40 16.32 4.42
N LEU A 70 -4.55 15.66 3.28
CA LEU A 70 -3.54 15.68 2.22
C LEU A 70 -3.41 17.05 1.56
N GLU A 71 -4.51 17.78 1.37
CA GLU A 71 -4.47 19.16 0.87
C GLU A 71 -3.59 20.03 1.76
N ARG A 72 -3.76 19.96 3.09
CA ARG A 72 -2.91 20.68 4.06
C ARG A 72 -1.44 20.29 3.97
N ILE A 73 -1.15 19.00 3.73
CA ILE A 73 0.22 18.51 3.58
C ILE A 73 0.85 19.02 2.28
N VAL A 74 0.10 19.01 1.18
CA VAL A 74 0.53 19.49 -0.13
C VAL A 74 0.78 20.99 -0.08
N GLU A 75 -0.16 21.77 0.47
CA GLU A 75 -0.05 23.22 0.64
C GLU A 75 1.20 23.58 1.45
N ARG A 76 1.40 22.95 2.62
CA ARG A 76 2.59 23.15 3.45
C ARG A 76 3.88 22.84 2.67
N SER A 77 3.88 21.75 1.92
CA SER A 77 5.06 21.29 1.19
C SER A 77 5.37 22.17 -0.03
N ALA A 78 4.34 22.70 -0.69
CA ALA A 78 4.49 23.70 -1.75
C ALA A 78 5.11 24.99 -1.20
N GLY A 79 4.67 25.45 -0.02
CA GLY A 79 5.27 26.59 0.66
C GLY A 79 6.76 26.39 1.00
N ILE A 80 7.14 25.20 1.50
CA ILE A 80 8.55 24.86 1.79
C ILE A 80 9.40 24.85 0.50
N LEU A 81 8.83 24.37 -0.60
CA LEU A 81 9.51 24.31 -1.90
C LEU A 81 9.43 25.65 -2.67
N ALA A 82 8.79 26.67 -2.11
CA ALA A 82 8.52 27.96 -2.74
C ALA A 82 7.83 27.84 -4.12
N VAL A 83 6.92 26.88 -4.26
CA VAL A 83 6.15 26.65 -5.48
C VAL A 83 4.84 27.42 -5.42
N PRO A 84 4.56 28.33 -6.36
CA PRO A 84 3.27 29.01 -6.42
C PRO A 84 2.15 28.01 -6.77
N THR A 85 1.15 27.90 -5.91
CA THR A 85 0.02 26.97 -6.08
C THR A 85 -1.34 27.67 -5.95
N GLN A 86 -2.37 27.12 -6.58
CA GLN A 86 -3.77 27.41 -6.33
C GLN A 86 -4.47 26.23 -5.64
N GLN A 87 -5.61 26.49 -5.01
CA GLN A 87 -6.36 25.48 -4.25
C GLN A 87 -6.76 24.30 -5.13
N GLU A 88 -7.16 24.57 -6.38
CA GLU A 88 -7.58 23.55 -7.33
C GLU A 88 -6.44 22.58 -7.67
N GLY A 89 -5.21 23.11 -7.82
CA GLY A 89 -4.01 22.29 -8.07
C GLY A 89 -3.61 21.46 -6.85
N ILE A 90 -3.70 22.04 -5.65
CA ILE A 90 -3.48 21.33 -4.38
C ILE A 90 -4.48 20.18 -4.24
N ALA A 91 -5.76 20.45 -4.47
CA ALA A 91 -6.84 19.47 -4.37
C ALA A 91 -6.70 18.35 -5.41
N ALA A 92 -6.29 18.67 -6.64
CA ALA A 92 -6.02 17.67 -7.68
C ALA A 92 -4.91 16.70 -7.26
N ILE A 93 -3.79 17.21 -6.72
CA ILE A 93 -2.70 16.39 -6.22
C ILE A 93 -3.18 15.53 -5.04
N ALA A 94 -3.86 16.14 -4.06
CA ALA A 94 -4.33 15.45 -2.85
C ALA A 94 -5.26 14.28 -3.16
N ARG A 95 -6.27 14.48 -4.02
CA ARG A 95 -7.22 13.42 -4.41
C ARG A 95 -6.54 12.23 -5.08
N ARG A 96 -5.50 12.48 -5.90
CA ARG A 96 -4.73 11.44 -6.61
C ARG A 96 -3.58 10.84 -5.78
N SER A 97 -3.50 11.13 -4.48
CA SER A 97 -2.38 10.71 -3.61
C SER A 97 -2.60 9.44 -2.80
N ARG A 98 -3.70 8.71 -3.04
CA ARG A 98 -3.98 7.40 -2.40
C ARG A 98 -3.88 7.45 -0.86
N GLY A 99 -4.39 8.50 -0.24
CA GLY A 99 -4.35 8.67 1.22
C GLY A 99 -2.95 8.76 1.83
N THR A 100 -1.90 8.97 1.01
CA THR A 100 -0.51 8.77 1.43
C THR A 100 0.33 10.06 1.26
N PRO A 101 0.84 10.66 2.36
CA PRO A 101 1.65 11.89 2.31
C PRO A 101 2.91 11.77 1.46
N ARG A 102 3.53 10.58 1.45
CA ARG A 102 4.71 10.29 0.63
C ARG A 102 4.42 10.42 -0.87
N ILE A 103 3.24 9.94 -1.30
CA ILE A 103 2.80 10.01 -2.69
C ILE A 103 2.45 11.46 -3.03
N ALA A 104 1.71 12.16 -2.17
CA ALA A 104 1.38 13.57 -2.34
C ALA A 104 2.61 14.44 -2.58
N ASN A 105 3.64 14.29 -1.75
CA ASN A 105 4.90 15.03 -1.90
C ASN A 105 5.69 14.63 -3.14
N ARG A 106 5.61 13.36 -3.57
CA ARG A 106 6.24 12.90 -4.81
C ARG A 106 5.53 13.51 -6.02
N LEU A 107 4.20 13.50 -6.04
CA LEU A 107 3.39 14.07 -7.11
C LEU A 107 3.60 15.59 -7.19
N LEU A 108 3.54 16.31 -6.08
CA LEU A 108 3.82 17.74 -6.03
C LEU A 108 5.16 18.11 -6.70
N ARG A 109 6.24 17.37 -6.38
CA ARG A 109 7.54 17.60 -7.03
C ARG A 109 7.48 17.40 -8.54
N ARG A 110 6.79 16.36 -9.02
CA ARG A 110 6.66 16.10 -10.47
C ARG A 110 5.77 17.13 -11.17
N VAL A 111 4.68 17.55 -10.53
CA VAL A 111 3.79 18.59 -11.06
C VAL A 111 4.51 19.94 -11.11
N ARG A 112 5.33 20.25 -10.10
CA ARG A 112 6.24 21.41 -10.15
C ARG A 112 7.19 21.33 -11.33
N ASP A 113 7.91 20.21 -11.48
CA ASP A 113 8.86 20.05 -12.60
C ASP A 113 8.16 20.25 -13.96
N TYR A 114 6.91 19.77 -14.08
CA TYR A 114 6.08 20.02 -15.26
C TYR A 114 5.72 21.50 -15.42
N ALA A 115 5.25 22.16 -14.35
CA ALA A 115 4.84 23.56 -14.38
C ALA A 115 6.00 24.50 -14.73
N GLU A 116 7.20 24.23 -14.22
CA GLU A 116 8.42 25.01 -14.52
C GLU A 116 8.87 24.87 -15.99
N VAL A 117 8.66 23.70 -16.60
CA VAL A 117 9.11 23.43 -17.98
C VAL A 117 8.04 23.75 -19.03
N LYS A 118 6.75 23.60 -18.68
CA LYS A 118 5.62 23.66 -19.63
C LYS A 118 4.66 24.83 -19.38
N SER A 119 4.85 25.60 -18.31
CA SER A 119 4.02 26.74 -17.93
C SER A 119 4.89 27.88 -17.36
N ASP A 120 4.27 28.76 -16.60
CA ASP A 120 4.84 29.88 -15.84
C ASP A 120 5.37 29.51 -14.44
N GLY A 121 5.52 28.21 -14.14
CA GLY A 121 5.94 27.72 -12.82
C GLY A 121 4.85 27.74 -11.74
N ARG A 122 3.63 28.18 -12.05
CA ARG A 122 2.47 28.13 -11.13
C ARG A 122 1.68 26.83 -11.33
N ILE A 123 1.31 26.19 -10.23
CA ILE A 123 0.44 25.01 -10.25
C ILE A 123 -1.01 25.45 -10.02
N ASP A 124 -1.81 25.44 -11.08
CA ASP A 124 -3.27 25.49 -11.02
C ASP A 124 -3.89 24.10 -11.23
N GLY A 125 -5.23 24.02 -11.21
CA GLY A 125 -5.94 22.75 -11.44
C GLY A 125 -5.66 22.14 -12.82
N THR A 126 -5.57 22.97 -13.88
CA THR A 126 -5.36 22.48 -15.25
C THR A 126 -3.93 21.96 -15.44
N ILE A 127 -2.94 22.65 -14.89
CA ILE A 127 -1.54 22.23 -14.91
C ILE A 127 -1.35 20.96 -14.08
N ALA A 128 -1.97 20.88 -12.90
CA ALA A 128 -1.93 19.69 -12.08
C ALA A 128 -2.53 18.47 -12.82
N ASP A 129 -3.71 18.60 -13.40
CA ASP A 129 -4.35 17.53 -14.15
C ASP A 129 -3.49 17.08 -15.34
N ARG A 130 -3.02 18.00 -16.19
CA ARG A 130 -2.15 17.67 -17.33
C ARG A 130 -0.85 16.98 -16.90
N ALA A 131 -0.24 17.44 -15.81
CA ALA A 131 0.98 16.84 -15.29
C ALA A 131 0.72 15.43 -14.74
N LEU A 132 -0.37 15.24 -14.01
CA LEU A 132 -0.76 13.94 -13.44
C LEU A 132 -1.15 12.95 -14.54
N ASP A 133 -1.85 13.40 -15.58
CA ASP A 133 -2.18 12.58 -16.75
C ASP A 133 -0.91 12.15 -17.50
N MET A 134 0.07 13.05 -17.65
CA MET A 134 1.38 12.72 -18.25
C MET A 134 2.17 11.70 -17.42
N LEU A 135 2.01 11.71 -16.10
CA LEU A 135 2.58 10.71 -15.20
C LEU A 135 1.78 9.40 -15.17
N GLU A 136 0.72 9.34 -15.97
CA GLU A 136 -0.27 8.27 -15.97
C GLU A 136 -0.81 8.02 -14.55
N VAL A 137 -1.24 9.07 -13.87
CA VAL A 137 -1.93 8.98 -12.58
C VAL A 137 -3.36 9.42 -12.79
N ASP A 138 -4.28 8.45 -12.76
CA ASP A 138 -5.69 8.72 -13.02
C ASP A 138 -6.40 9.43 -11.87
N GLU A 139 -7.68 9.72 -12.07
CA GLU A 139 -8.54 10.43 -11.12
C GLU A 139 -8.65 9.76 -9.73
N PHE A 140 -8.46 8.44 -9.65
CA PHE A 140 -8.45 7.68 -8.39
C PHE A 140 -7.04 7.55 -7.80
N GLY A 141 -6.03 8.10 -8.48
CA GLY A 141 -4.63 8.04 -8.08
C GLY A 141 -3.94 6.71 -8.40
N LEU A 142 -4.54 5.88 -9.26
CA LEU A 142 -3.92 4.63 -9.69
C LEU A 142 -2.75 4.96 -10.61
N ASP A 143 -1.61 4.33 -10.36
CA ASP A 143 -0.43 4.43 -11.22
C ASP A 143 -0.34 3.26 -12.21
N ALA A 144 0.71 3.25 -13.02
CA ALA A 144 0.90 2.23 -14.05
C ALA A 144 1.00 0.81 -13.48
N LEU A 145 1.50 0.63 -12.25
CA LEU A 145 1.56 -0.70 -11.64
C LEU A 145 0.17 -1.14 -11.15
N ASP A 146 -0.57 -0.23 -10.52
CA ASP A 146 -1.95 -0.48 -10.08
C ASP A 146 -2.83 -0.93 -11.26
N ARG A 147 -2.78 -0.17 -12.37
CA ARG A 147 -3.53 -0.49 -13.58
C ARG A 147 -3.08 -1.80 -14.21
N ARG A 148 -1.77 -2.06 -14.32
CA ARG A 148 -1.25 -3.35 -14.82
C ARG A 148 -1.75 -4.53 -13.99
N LEU A 149 -1.79 -4.39 -12.67
CA LEU A 149 -2.33 -5.43 -11.79
C LEU A 149 -3.81 -5.67 -12.05
N LEU A 150 -4.63 -4.61 -12.06
CA LEU A 150 -6.07 -4.74 -12.26
C LEU A 150 -6.41 -5.29 -13.64
N LEU A 151 -5.76 -4.79 -14.70
CA LEU A 151 -5.92 -5.30 -16.06
C LEU A 151 -5.48 -6.77 -16.17
N ALA A 152 -4.38 -7.16 -15.53
CA ALA A 152 -3.97 -8.56 -15.51
C ALA A 152 -5.04 -9.45 -14.85
N VAL A 153 -5.61 -9.03 -13.71
CA VAL A 153 -6.69 -9.78 -13.05
C VAL A 153 -7.93 -9.86 -13.94
N MET A 154 -8.33 -8.77 -14.58
CA MET A 154 -9.56 -8.73 -15.39
C MET A 154 -9.41 -9.45 -16.74
N GLU A 155 -8.34 -9.20 -17.49
CA GLU A 155 -8.19 -9.65 -18.87
C GLU A 155 -7.48 -11.01 -18.99
N ARG A 156 -6.52 -11.31 -18.10
CA ARG A 156 -5.74 -12.56 -18.19
C ARG A 156 -6.27 -13.68 -17.30
N PHE A 157 -7.04 -13.32 -16.28
CA PHE A 157 -7.61 -14.25 -15.31
C PHE A 157 -9.13 -14.13 -15.21
N ASP A 158 -9.79 -13.50 -16.18
CA ASP A 158 -11.25 -13.36 -16.28
C ASP A 158 -11.91 -12.82 -14.99
N GLY A 159 -11.24 -11.88 -14.30
CA GLY A 159 -11.69 -11.32 -13.02
C GLY A 159 -11.26 -12.10 -11.78
N GLY A 160 -10.52 -13.19 -11.93
CA GLY A 160 -10.04 -14.07 -10.85
C GLY A 160 -11.04 -15.19 -10.49
N PRO A 161 -10.75 -15.99 -9.44
CA PRO A 161 -9.68 -15.83 -8.45
C PRO A 161 -8.28 -16.24 -8.96
N VAL A 162 -7.27 -15.44 -8.65
CA VAL A 162 -5.86 -15.70 -8.99
C VAL A 162 -4.94 -15.66 -7.74
N GLY A 163 -3.99 -16.58 -7.67
CA GLY A 163 -2.97 -16.59 -6.62
C GLY A 163 -1.97 -15.44 -6.76
N VAL A 164 -1.41 -14.94 -5.65
CA VAL A 164 -0.46 -13.81 -5.72
C VAL A 164 0.81 -14.15 -6.48
N ASP A 165 1.30 -15.39 -6.36
CA ASP A 165 2.51 -15.82 -7.07
C ASP A 165 2.28 -15.84 -8.59
N SER A 166 1.12 -16.32 -9.04
CA SER A 166 0.72 -16.29 -10.46
C SER A 166 0.55 -14.85 -10.97
N LEU A 167 -0.06 -13.99 -10.16
CA LEU A 167 -0.28 -12.58 -10.52
C LEU A 167 1.06 -11.82 -10.61
N ALA A 168 1.94 -12.00 -9.62
CA ALA A 168 3.29 -11.46 -9.59
C ALA A 168 4.10 -11.87 -10.82
N ALA A 169 4.08 -13.16 -11.18
CA ALA A 169 4.73 -13.66 -12.38
C ALA A 169 4.14 -13.05 -13.67
N ALA A 170 2.82 -12.87 -13.75
CA ALA A 170 2.16 -12.33 -14.94
C ALA A 170 2.52 -10.86 -15.21
N ILE A 171 2.78 -10.06 -14.17
CA ILE A 171 3.14 -8.63 -14.31
C ILE A 171 4.63 -8.34 -14.11
N GLY A 172 5.43 -9.37 -13.80
CA GLY A 172 6.89 -9.27 -13.64
C GLY A 172 7.32 -8.56 -12.36
N GLU A 173 6.56 -8.72 -11.27
CA GLU A 173 6.79 -8.03 -10.00
C GLU A 173 7.02 -9.04 -8.86
N GLU A 174 7.55 -8.57 -7.74
CA GLU A 174 7.71 -9.39 -6.53
C GLU A 174 6.40 -9.48 -5.75
N ARG A 175 6.09 -10.67 -5.21
CA ARG A 175 4.95 -10.88 -4.31
C ARG A 175 4.88 -9.84 -3.18
N GLY A 176 6.02 -9.56 -2.53
CA GLY A 176 6.08 -8.59 -1.42
C GLY A 176 5.62 -7.20 -1.84
N THR A 177 6.07 -6.73 -3.01
CA THR A 177 5.62 -5.46 -3.59
C THR A 177 4.10 -5.42 -3.78
N LEU A 178 3.50 -6.50 -4.27
CA LEU A 178 2.05 -6.53 -4.46
C LEU A 178 1.33 -6.48 -3.11
N GLU A 179 1.67 -7.36 -2.18
CA GLU A 179 0.96 -7.47 -0.89
C GLU A 179 1.16 -6.25 0.02
N ASP A 180 2.37 -5.69 0.05
CA ASP A 180 2.73 -4.62 1.00
C ASP A 180 2.55 -3.21 0.43
N VAL A 181 2.62 -3.03 -0.90
CA VAL A 181 2.61 -1.69 -1.52
C VAL A 181 1.33 -1.43 -2.33
N VAL A 182 0.87 -2.41 -3.12
CA VAL A 182 -0.19 -2.21 -4.12
C VAL A 182 -1.57 -2.60 -3.58
N GLU A 183 -1.70 -3.84 -3.09
CA GLU A 183 -2.96 -4.40 -2.60
C GLU A 183 -3.67 -3.56 -1.53
N PRO A 184 -2.99 -2.94 -0.53
CA PRO A 184 -3.68 -2.24 0.55
C PRO A 184 -4.64 -1.15 0.07
N PHE A 185 -4.20 -0.31 -0.88
CA PHE A 185 -5.04 0.75 -1.43
C PHE A 185 -6.14 0.18 -2.34
N LEU A 186 -5.80 -0.74 -3.24
CA LEU A 186 -6.78 -1.33 -4.16
C LEU A 186 -7.90 -2.07 -3.43
N ILE A 187 -7.60 -2.74 -2.33
CA ILE A 187 -8.59 -3.42 -1.48
C ILE A 187 -9.46 -2.40 -0.76
N GLN A 188 -8.87 -1.38 -0.14
CA GLN A 188 -9.62 -0.36 0.59
C GLN A 188 -10.57 0.43 -0.33
N SER A 189 -10.13 0.75 -1.54
CA SER A 189 -10.93 1.45 -2.54
C SER A 189 -11.88 0.53 -3.33
N GLY A 190 -11.91 -0.77 -3.03
CA GLY A 190 -12.85 -1.73 -3.63
C GLY A 190 -12.53 -2.15 -5.07
N PHE A 191 -11.33 -1.84 -5.57
CA PHE A 191 -10.82 -2.28 -6.88
C PHE A 191 -10.40 -3.75 -6.87
N LEU A 192 -9.92 -4.26 -5.73
CA LEU A 192 -9.45 -5.62 -5.57
C LEU A 192 -10.12 -6.30 -4.38
N VAL A 193 -10.51 -7.57 -4.53
CA VAL A 193 -11.12 -8.38 -3.47
C VAL A 193 -10.23 -9.56 -3.18
N ARG A 194 -9.88 -9.75 -1.90
CA ARG A 194 -9.12 -10.92 -1.44
C ARG A 194 -10.08 -12.00 -0.96
N THR A 195 -9.98 -13.19 -1.55
CA THR A 195 -10.75 -14.39 -1.17
C THR A 195 -9.80 -15.51 -0.73
N PRO A 196 -10.30 -16.57 -0.05
CA PRO A 196 -9.48 -17.74 0.26
C PRO A 196 -8.87 -18.43 -0.98
N ARG A 197 -9.50 -18.28 -2.15
CA ARG A 197 -9.04 -18.88 -3.42
C ARG A 197 -8.06 -18.01 -4.18
N GLY A 198 -7.91 -16.73 -3.81
CA GLY A 198 -7.08 -15.77 -4.54
C GLY A 198 -7.69 -14.36 -4.60
N ARG A 199 -7.05 -13.52 -5.40
CA ARG A 199 -7.45 -12.13 -5.69
C ARG A 199 -8.46 -12.11 -6.83
N MET A 200 -9.46 -11.24 -6.71
CA MET A 200 -10.50 -11.03 -7.72
C MET A 200 -10.68 -9.54 -7.99
N ALA A 201 -11.06 -9.17 -9.21
CA ALA A 201 -11.39 -7.80 -9.55
C ALA A 201 -12.70 -7.39 -8.86
N GLY A 202 -12.66 -6.29 -8.12
CA GLY A 202 -13.85 -5.69 -7.50
C GLY A 202 -14.69 -4.94 -8.53
N ARG A 203 -15.96 -4.65 -8.18
CA ARG A 203 -16.88 -3.92 -9.09
C ARG A 203 -16.33 -2.56 -9.51
N ALA A 204 -15.62 -1.86 -8.61
CA ALA A 204 -15.01 -0.56 -8.91
C ALA A 204 -13.99 -0.64 -10.05
N ALA A 205 -13.24 -1.75 -10.16
CA ALA A 205 -12.29 -1.96 -11.26
C ALA A 205 -13.02 -2.07 -12.59
N TRP A 206 -14.02 -2.94 -12.69
CA TRP A 206 -14.82 -3.08 -13.90
C TRP A 206 -15.42 -1.75 -14.36
N SER A 207 -16.08 -1.02 -13.45
CA SER A 207 -16.65 0.29 -13.76
C SER A 207 -15.62 1.32 -14.18
N HIS A 208 -14.45 1.36 -13.52
CA HIS A 208 -13.39 2.32 -13.83
C HIS A 208 -12.77 2.08 -15.21
N PHE A 209 -12.56 0.83 -15.60
CA PHE A 209 -12.02 0.49 -16.93
C PHE A 209 -13.10 0.41 -18.02
N GLY A 210 -14.37 0.68 -17.70
CA GLY A 210 -15.49 0.60 -18.65
C GLY A 210 -15.75 -0.81 -19.17
N LEU A 211 -15.38 -1.83 -18.39
CA LEU A 211 -15.53 -3.24 -18.73
C LEU A 211 -16.73 -3.83 -17.99
N GLU A 212 -17.40 -4.81 -18.59
CA GLU A 212 -18.47 -5.55 -17.92
C GLU A 212 -17.89 -6.75 -17.16
N PRO A 213 -18.26 -6.97 -15.88
CA PRO A 213 -17.86 -8.17 -15.18
C PRO A 213 -18.44 -9.41 -15.90
N PRO A 214 -17.70 -10.53 -15.97
CA PRO A 214 -18.20 -11.74 -16.57
C PRO A 214 -19.52 -12.12 -15.92
N SER A 215 -20.55 -12.34 -16.75
CA SER A 215 -21.88 -12.72 -16.30
C SER A 215 -21.74 -13.89 -15.34
N SER A 216 -22.19 -13.72 -14.11
CA SER A 216 -22.11 -14.75 -13.06
C SER A 216 -22.86 -16.01 -13.52
N GLY A 217 -22.15 -16.93 -14.17
CA GLY A 217 -22.66 -18.22 -14.58
C GLY A 217 -22.79 -19.13 -13.36
N GLY A 218 -24.01 -19.22 -12.82
CA GLY A 218 -24.50 -20.39 -12.11
C GLY A 218 -24.19 -20.52 -10.62
N THR A 219 -25.14 -20.10 -9.78
CA THR A 219 -25.61 -20.95 -8.67
C THR A 219 -27.07 -21.30 -8.91
N GLY A 220 -27.28 -22.24 -9.85
CA GLY A 220 -28.46 -23.08 -9.88
C GLY A 220 -28.39 -24.07 -8.72
N GLN A 221 -28.75 -23.64 -7.52
CA GLN A 221 -29.14 -24.51 -6.40
C GLN A 221 -30.54 -24.09 -5.95
N GLY A 222 -31.55 -24.57 -6.68
CA GLY A 222 -32.95 -24.25 -6.36
C GLY A 222 -34.01 -25.10 -7.09
N ALA A 223 -33.63 -26.13 -7.84
CA ALA A 223 -34.59 -26.92 -8.62
C ALA A 223 -34.31 -28.43 -8.63
N LEU A 224 -33.92 -29.01 -7.48
CA LEU A 224 -33.71 -30.46 -7.34
C LEU A 224 -34.71 -31.15 -6.40
N PHE A 225 -35.76 -30.47 -5.94
CA PHE A 225 -36.86 -31.10 -5.20
C PHE A 225 -38.22 -30.58 -5.66
N LYS A 226 -38.69 -31.05 -6.82
CA LYS A 226 -40.12 -31.18 -7.11
C LYS A 226 -40.36 -32.41 -7.97
N GLY A 227 -40.99 -33.43 -7.40
CA GLY A 227 -41.76 -34.42 -8.16
C GLY A 227 -41.51 -35.89 -7.87
N SER A 228 -41.95 -36.39 -6.71
CA SER A 228 -42.55 -37.72 -6.59
C SER A 228 -43.28 -37.84 -5.24
N GLY A 229 -44.61 -37.92 -5.29
CA GLY A 229 -45.51 -38.00 -4.14
C GLY A 229 -46.89 -37.50 -4.52
#